data_AF-A0A938GWW4-F1
#
_entry.id   AF-A0A938GWW4-F1
#
_cell.length_a   1.000
_cell.length_b   1.000
_cell.length_c   1.000
_cell.angle_alpha   90.00
_cell.angle_beta   90.00
_cell.angle_gamma   90.00
#
_symmetry.space_group_name_H-M   'P 1'
#
loop_
_entity.id
_entity.type
_entity.pdbx_description
1 polymer ?
#
loop_
_entity_poly.entity_id
_entity_poly.type
_entity_poly.pdbx_seq_one_letter_code
_entity_poly.pdbx_strand_id
1 'polypeptide(L)'
;MFRRRASALSFVTLAFPLLAAEEVLVATKPAAAWKSYPTRTLADFPAIAAAPADAGLNRFGGRTDRRARATGFFRAERLDGRWWLVDPEGGLGLNRSVVSVTM
;
A
#
# COMPACT_ATOMS: atom_id res chain seq x y z
N MET A 1 -58.34 20.24 7.60
CA MET A 1 -58.28 19.28 6.47
C MET A 1 -56.85 19.29 5.94
N PHE A 2 -56.15 18.16 6.12
CA PHE A 2 -54.72 17.94 5.88
C PHE A 2 -54.31 18.13 4.41
N ARG A 3 -53.12 18.69 4.13
CA ARG A 3 -52.26 18.23 3.02
C ARG A 3 -50.80 18.65 3.22
N ARG A 4 -49.97 17.63 3.49
CA ARG A 4 -48.50 17.65 3.59
C ARG A 4 -47.87 18.14 2.29
N ARG A 5 -46.74 18.86 2.36
CA ARG A 5 -45.75 18.91 1.27
C ARG A 5 -44.36 18.65 1.86
N ALA A 6 -43.66 17.77 1.15
CA ALA A 6 -42.52 17.00 1.59
C ALA A 6 -41.26 17.85 1.81
N SER A 7 -40.55 17.60 2.91
CA SER A 7 -39.15 17.99 3.06
C SER A 7 -38.33 17.23 2.02
N ALA A 8 -37.75 17.97 1.09
CA ALA A 8 -36.72 17.45 0.20
C ALA A 8 -35.49 17.09 1.06
N LEU A 9 -35.26 15.80 1.26
CA LEU A 9 -33.95 15.31 1.69
C LEU A 9 -32.99 15.57 0.53
N SER A 10 -32.14 16.59 0.67
CA SER A 10 -30.97 16.77 -0.19
C SER A 10 -30.04 15.58 0.02
N PHE A 11 -30.13 14.59 -0.86
CA PHE A 11 -29.07 13.60 -1.04
C PHE A 11 -27.83 14.34 -1.53
N VAL A 12 -26.89 14.61 -0.62
CA VAL A 12 -25.52 14.97 -1.00
C VAL A 12 -24.92 13.73 -1.63
N THR A 13 -24.96 13.65 -2.96
CA THR A 13 -24.18 12.67 -3.72
C THR A 13 -22.73 13.03 -3.50
N LEU A 14 -22.07 12.35 -2.57
CA LEU A 14 -20.61 12.36 -2.46
C LEU A 14 -20.10 11.64 -3.72
N ALA A 15 -19.96 12.37 -4.82
CA ALA A 15 -19.29 11.89 -6.01
C ALA A 15 -17.83 11.68 -5.62
N PHE A 16 -17.51 10.46 -5.21
CA PHE A 16 -16.13 10.02 -5.04
C PHE A 16 -15.51 10.16 -6.44
N PRO A 17 -14.58 11.11 -6.67
CA PRO A 17 -13.98 11.23 -7.98
C PRO A 17 -13.34 9.87 -8.26
N LEU A 18 -13.78 9.22 -9.34
CA LEU A 18 -13.06 8.11 -9.91
C LEU A 18 -11.71 8.70 -10.30
N LEU A 19 -10.73 8.55 -9.41
CA LEU A 19 -9.42 9.15 -9.56
C LEU A 19 -8.85 8.66 -10.89
N ALA A 20 -8.80 9.58 -11.85
CA ALA A 20 -8.34 9.27 -13.20
C ALA A 20 -6.86 8.90 -13.08
N ALA A 21 -6.54 7.65 -13.40
CA ALA A 21 -5.17 7.17 -13.40
C ALA A 21 -4.36 7.98 -14.42
N GLU A 22 -3.14 8.34 -14.06
CA GLU A 22 -2.22 9.04 -14.96
C GLU A 22 -1.90 8.16 -16.17
N GLU A 23 -1.89 8.76 -17.37
CA GLU A 23 -1.54 8.07 -18.60
C GLU A 23 -0.02 8.03 -18.75
N VAL A 24 0.56 6.83 -18.62
CA VAL A 24 2.01 6.62 -18.73
C VAL A 24 2.33 5.93 -20.05
N LEU A 25 3.30 6.48 -20.79
CA LEU A 25 3.80 5.86 -22.01
C LEU A 25 4.71 4.67 -21.65
N VAL A 26 4.41 3.50 -22.21
CA VAL A 26 5.19 2.27 -22.01
C VAL A 26 5.62 1.71 -23.36
N ALA A 27 6.91 1.35 -23.48
CA ALA A 27 7.46 0.57 -24.58
C ALA A 27 7.80 -0.84 -24.07
N THR A 28 7.26 -1.87 -24.70
CA THR A 28 7.43 -3.27 -24.26
C THR A 28 8.80 -3.86 -24.61
N LYS A 29 9.51 -3.23 -25.55
CA LYS A 29 10.85 -3.61 -26.00
C LYS A 29 11.64 -2.35 -26.36
N PRO A 30 12.98 -2.40 -26.31
CA PRO A 30 13.81 -1.33 -26.90
C PRO A 30 13.37 -1.06 -28.34
N ALA A 31 13.26 0.23 -28.70
CA ALA A 31 12.81 0.72 -30.01
C ALA A 31 11.37 0.37 -30.45
N ALA A 32 10.54 -0.20 -29.57
CA ALA A 32 9.11 -0.38 -29.87
C ALA A 32 8.36 0.96 -29.81
N ALA A 33 7.21 1.01 -30.50
CA ALA A 33 6.30 2.14 -30.39
C ALA A 33 5.74 2.25 -28.96
N TRP A 34 5.80 3.46 -28.40
CA TRP A 34 5.25 3.79 -27.09
C TRP A 34 3.72 3.78 -27.14
N LYS A 35 3.09 3.20 -26.11
CA LYS A 35 1.63 3.16 -25.96
C LYS A 35 1.24 3.71 -24.60
N SER A 36 0.10 4.39 -24.56
CA SER A 36 -0.45 4.97 -23.33
C SER A 36 -1.15 3.90 -22.48
N TYR A 37 -0.85 3.89 -21.19
CA TYR A 37 -1.51 3.03 -20.21
C TYR A 37 -1.91 3.82 -18.95
N PRO A 38 -3.17 3.69 -18.49
CA PRO A 38 -3.58 4.24 -17.21
C PRO A 38 -2.83 3.53 -16.08
N THR A 39 -2.06 4.29 -15.32
CA THR A 39 -1.16 3.79 -14.27
C THR A 39 -1.48 4.48 -12.96
N ARG A 40 -1.57 3.69 -11.88
CA ARG A 40 -1.68 4.23 -10.53
C ARG A 40 -0.32 4.34 -9.86
N THR A 41 -0.09 5.46 -9.19
CA THR A 41 1.13 5.73 -8.42
C THR A 41 0.80 5.95 -6.95
N LEU A 42 1.80 6.16 -6.10
CA LEU A 42 1.55 6.51 -4.70
C LEU A 42 0.91 7.91 -4.54
N ALA A 43 1.09 8.80 -5.53
CA ALA A 43 0.49 10.15 -5.51
C ALA A 43 -1.04 10.11 -5.55
N ASP A 44 -1.61 9.04 -6.09
CA ASP A 44 -3.05 8.80 -6.14
C ASP A 44 -3.67 8.57 -4.75
N PHE A 45 -2.84 8.32 -3.74
CA PHE A 45 -3.26 8.01 -2.38
C PHE A 45 -2.75 9.09 -1.42
N PRO A 46 -3.38 10.28 -1.39
CA PRO A 46 -2.92 11.40 -0.56
C PRO A 46 -2.88 11.07 0.94
N ALA A 47 -3.76 10.17 1.40
CA ALA A 47 -3.74 9.67 2.77
C ALA A 47 -2.48 8.86 3.10
N ILE A 48 -1.91 8.13 2.13
CA ILE A 48 -0.65 7.40 2.29
C ILE A 48 0.52 8.38 2.22
N ALA A 49 0.48 9.36 1.31
CA ALA A 49 1.53 10.37 1.18
C ALA A 49 1.64 11.27 2.44
N ALA A 50 0.52 11.54 3.10
CA ALA A 50 0.47 12.31 4.35
C ALA A 50 0.68 11.45 5.61
N ALA A 51 0.80 10.12 5.47
CA ALA A 51 1.04 9.25 6.62
C ALA A 51 2.42 9.53 7.22
N PRO A 52 2.58 9.43 8.55
CA PRO A 52 3.89 9.53 9.17
C PRO A 52 4.82 8.44 8.63
N ALA A 53 6.12 8.72 8.62
CA ALA A 53 7.12 7.73 8.25
C ALA A 53 6.94 6.45 9.06
N ASP A 54 7.13 5.30 8.40
CA ASP A 54 7.13 4.01 9.08
C ASP A 54 8.14 4.00 10.24
N ALA A 55 7.86 3.19 11.25
CA ALA A 55 8.83 2.93 12.31
C ALA A 55 10.17 2.49 11.71
N GLY A 56 11.26 2.88 12.36
CA GLY A 56 12.60 2.45 11.95
C GLY A 56 12.70 0.93 11.83
N LEU A 57 13.64 0.47 11.03
CA LEU A 57 13.93 -0.95 10.85
C LEU A 57 15.14 -1.35 11.69
N ASN A 58 15.14 -2.57 12.20
CA ASN A 58 16.33 -3.16 12.82
C ASN A 58 17.32 -3.66 11.74
N ARG A 59 18.45 -4.24 12.19
CA ARG A 59 19.51 -4.76 11.30
C ARG A 59 19.05 -5.84 10.32
N PHE A 60 17.91 -6.48 10.57
CA PHE A 60 17.33 -7.53 9.75
C PHE A 60 16.20 -7.03 8.84
N GLY A 61 15.86 -5.74 8.89
CA GLY A 61 14.78 -5.15 8.11
C GLY A 61 13.38 -5.34 8.72
N GLY A 62 13.28 -5.84 9.95
CA GLY A 62 12.02 -5.90 10.70
C GLY A 62 11.71 -4.58 11.39
N ARG A 63 10.41 -4.29 11.54
CA ARG A 63 9.90 -3.09 12.20
C ARG A 63 10.30 -3.03 13.68
N THR A 64 10.62 -1.83 14.17
CA THR A 64 11.01 -1.60 15.58
C THR A 64 9.83 -1.35 16.53
N ASP A 65 8.68 -0.91 16.00
CA ASP A 65 7.47 -0.57 16.76
C ASP A 65 6.55 -1.77 17.06
N ARG A 66 6.68 -2.85 16.28
CA ARG A 66 5.89 -4.08 16.45
C ARG A 66 6.80 -5.29 16.47
N ARG A 67 6.68 -6.11 17.52
CA ARG A 67 7.51 -7.30 17.74
C ARG A 67 6.67 -8.52 18.13
N ALA A 68 7.09 -9.67 17.62
CA ALA A 68 6.70 -10.99 18.06
C ALA A 68 7.79 -11.61 18.96
N ARG A 69 7.60 -12.86 19.37
CA ARG A 69 8.62 -13.59 20.13
C ARG A 69 9.89 -13.77 19.29
N ALA A 70 11.01 -13.29 19.84
CA ALA A 70 12.35 -13.51 19.30
C ALA A 70 12.78 -14.97 19.50
N THR A 71 13.22 -15.62 18.43
CA THR A 71 13.67 -17.02 18.45
C THR A 71 15.10 -17.19 17.97
N GLY A 72 15.78 -16.10 17.57
CA GLY A 72 17.12 -16.16 16.99
C GLY A 72 17.16 -16.59 15.51
N PHE A 73 16.01 -16.90 14.91
CA PHE A 73 15.89 -17.33 13.51
C PHE A 73 14.70 -16.66 12.82
N PHE A 74 14.78 -16.55 11.50
CA PHE A 74 13.63 -16.13 10.69
C PHE A 74 12.53 -17.19 10.72
N ARG A 75 11.27 -16.73 10.74
CA ARG A 75 10.09 -17.62 10.68
C ARG A 75 8.88 -16.91 10.10
N ALA A 76 7.96 -17.67 9.52
CA ALA A 76 6.65 -17.15 9.14
C ALA A 76 5.69 -17.20 10.34
N GLU A 77 4.96 -16.13 10.60
CA GLU A 77 3.92 -16.08 11.63
C GLU A 77 2.70 -15.30 11.14
N ARG A 78 1.50 -15.78 11.50
CA ARG A 78 0.26 -15.05 11.25
C ARG A 78 -0.15 -14.27 12.49
N LEU A 79 -0.16 -12.95 12.40
CA LEU A 79 -0.55 -12.02 13.47
C LEU A 79 -1.62 -11.07 12.94
N ASP A 80 -2.67 -10.84 13.73
CA ASP A 80 -3.81 -9.97 13.34
C ASP A 80 -4.39 -10.31 11.95
N GLY A 81 -4.45 -11.59 11.61
CA GLY A 81 -4.94 -12.06 10.32
C GLY A 81 -3.97 -11.93 9.14
N ARG A 82 -2.78 -11.31 9.31
CA ARG A 82 -1.75 -11.10 8.29
C ARG A 82 -0.54 -12.01 8.50
N TRP A 83 0.01 -12.52 7.41
CA TRP A 83 1.30 -13.24 7.43
C TRP A 83 2.47 -12.27 7.43
N TRP A 84 3.42 -12.53 8.33
CA TRP A 84 4.64 -11.77 8.52
C TRP A 84 5.86 -12.69 8.41
N LEU A 85 6.94 -12.14 7.89
CA LEU A 85 8.27 -12.67 8.14
C LEU A 85 8.76 -12.07 9.45
N VAL A 86 8.92 -12.91 10.46
CA VAL A 86 9.47 -12.52 11.78
C VAL A 86 10.97 -12.76 11.76
N ASP A 87 11.73 -11.74 12.14
CA ASP A 87 13.19 -11.81 12.20
C ASP A 87 13.72 -12.45 13.51
N PRO A 88 15.04 -12.72 13.61
CA PRO A 88 15.64 -13.28 14.83
C PRO A 88 15.38 -12.51 16.14
N GLU A 89 15.20 -11.19 16.06
CA GLU A 89 14.91 -10.29 17.19
C GLU A 89 13.40 -10.06 17.39
N GLY A 90 12.56 -10.78 16.64
CA GLY A 90 11.11 -10.70 16.70
C GLY A 90 10.49 -9.55 15.89
N GLY A 91 11.26 -8.77 15.14
CA GLY A 91 10.72 -7.69 14.30
C GLY A 91 9.86 -8.25 13.15
N LEU A 92 8.78 -7.54 12.81
CA LEU A 92 7.87 -7.92 11.72
C LEU A 92 8.30 -7.26 10.41
N GLY A 93 8.45 -8.05 9.35
CA GLY A 93 8.92 -7.57 8.05
C GLY A 93 8.22 -8.21 6.84
N LEU A 94 8.44 -7.58 5.68
CA LEU A 94 8.12 -8.12 4.36
C LEU A 94 9.43 -8.39 3.63
N ASN A 95 9.50 -9.48 2.87
CA ASN A 95 10.68 -9.74 2.05
C ASN A 95 10.75 -8.72 0.90
N ARG A 96 11.88 -8.00 0.81
CA ARG A 96 12.22 -7.07 -0.27
C ARG A 96 13.65 -7.39 -0.69
N SER A 97 13.82 -7.90 -1.91
CA SER A 97 15.10 -8.46 -2.36
C SER A 97 15.36 -8.07 -3.82
N VAL A 98 16.63 -8.04 -4.20
CA VAL A 98 17.07 -8.02 -5.60
C VAL A 98 17.50 -9.42 -6.01
N VAL A 99 17.37 -9.73 -7.30
CA VAL A 99 17.74 -11.05 -7.86
C VAL A 99 19.01 -10.94 -8.71
N SER A 100 19.71 -12.06 -8.90
CA SER A 100 20.92 -12.16 -9.73
C SER A 100 22.08 -11.28 -9.27
N VAL A 101 22.33 -11.24 -7.97
CA VAL A 101 23.52 -10.60 -7.40
C VAL A 101 24.70 -11.58 -7.54
N THR A 102 25.49 -11.40 -8.59
CA THR A 102 26.78 -12.08 -8.79
C THR A 102 27.81 -11.05 -9.19
N MET A 103 29.07 -11.32 -8.86
CA MET A 103 30.21 -10.53 -9.33
C MET A 103 30.72 -11.07 -10.67
#